data_AF-A0AAD2CM61-F1
#
_entry.id   AF-A0AAD2CM61-F1
#
_cell.length_a   1.000
_cell.length_b   1.000
_cell.length_c   1.000
_cell.angle_alpha   90.00
_cell.angle_beta   90.00
_cell.angle_gamma   90.00
#
_symmetry.space_group_name_H-M   'P 1'
#
loop_
_entity.id
_entity.type
_entity.pdbx_description
1 polymer ?
#
loop_
_entity_poly.entity_id
_entity_poly.type
_entity_poly.pdbx_seq_one_letter_code
_entity_poly.pdbx_strand_id
1 'polypeptide(L)'
;MRSLPAGVQRWTTKHVMGMCGVGKFKVRWGSETSAACPCCGEFEDHLHVPRCRAPSASAAWDRLTLALAQWLDTQVTDPAIKHSILLLLQGVRDPSLPSLRVVPDRLHRAFRSQQRIGYQGLVEGRLSRLWAPVQEEYLQSKGSQRSPSLWVSRLSHQLLLLGFQIWEHRNSVQHSEDNVQLHERSPQVNNGIHSQFDIGSTDLPKVVQRLLSVKRRTVLNKPLVDREEWLKLVKMERTAYRRALAPQRRILYRFFHPQAPNT
;
A
#
# COMPACT_ATOMS: atom_id res chain seq x y z
N MET A 1 13.75 -12.42 -17.79
CA MET A 1 13.40 -12.91 -16.42
C MET A 1 14.58 -13.50 -15.66
N ARG A 2 15.35 -14.48 -16.19
CA ARG A 2 16.50 -15.09 -15.45
C ARG A 2 17.58 -14.08 -14.99
N SER A 3 17.68 -12.94 -15.67
CA SER A 3 18.62 -11.85 -15.34
C SER A 3 18.15 -10.91 -14.22
N LEU A 4 16.92 -11.06 -13.72
CA LEU A 4 16.42 -10.22 -12.61
C LEU A 4 16.91 -10.80 -11.27
N PRO A 5 17.06 -9.97 -10.22
CA PRO A 5 17.29 -10.48 -8.88
C PRO A 5 16.21 -11.48 -8.45
N ALA A 6 16.57 -12.52 -7.70
CA ALA A 6 15.64 -13.59 -7.30
C ALA A 6 14.42 -13.06 -6.52
N GLY A 7 14.58 -11.97 -5.75
CA GLY A 7 13.46 -11.28 -5.08
C GLY A 7 12.45 -10.71 -6.07
N VAL A 8 12.91 -10.01 -7.10
CA VAL A 8 12.07 -9.41 -8.15
C VAL A 8 11.38 -10.49 -8.97
N GLN A 9 12.06 -11.61 -9.28
CA GLN A 9 11.44 -12.73 -9.99
C GLN A 9 10.25 -13.31 -9.19
N ARG A 10 10.46 -13.59 -7.90
CA ARG A 10 9.39 -14.11 -7.02
C ARG A 10 8.24 -13.11 -6.87
N TRP A 11 8.56 -11.83 -6.73
CA TRP A 11 7.56 -10.78 -6.68
C TRP A 11 6.74 -10.74 -7.98
N THR A 12 7.40 -10.81 -9.14
CA THR A 12 6.74 -10.73 -10.45
C THR A 12 5.66 -11.81 -10.60
N THR A 13 5.99 -13.06 -10.27
CA THR A 13 5.03 -14.17 -10.31
C THR A 13 3.83 -13.91 -9.41
N LYS A 14 4.06 -13.45 -8.17
CA LYS A 14 2.98 -13.16 -7.22
C LYS A 14 2.13 -11.97 -7.66
N HIS A 15 2.78 -10.90 -8.15
CA HIS A 15 2.14 -9.66 -8.56
C HIS A 15 1.27 -9.84 -9.79
N VAL A 16 1.77 -10.52 -10.81
CA VAL A 16 1.03 -10.80 -12.06
C VAL A 16 -0.22 -11.67 -11.81
N MET A 17 -0.17 -12.57 -10.82
CA MET A 17 -1.34 -13.37 -10.41
C MET A 17 -2.26 -12.61 -9.44
N GLY A 18 -1.93 -11.36 -9.11
CA GLY A 18 -2.65 -10.53 -8.15
C GLY A 18 -2.48 -10.92 -6.68
N MET A 19 -1.69 -11.96 -6.37
CA MET A 19 -1.47 -12.54 -5.03
C MET A 19 -0.23 -11.99 -4.33
N CYS A 20 0.07 -10.70 -4.51
CA CYS A 20 1.20 -10.03 -3.86
C CYS A 20 0.81 -9.44 -2.49
N GLY A 21 1.80 -8.94 -1.75
CA GLY A 21 1.65 -8.43 -0.37
C GLY A 21 0.94 -7.08 -0.27
N VAL A 22 -0.26 -6.97 -0.83
CA VAL A 22 -1.16 -5.81 -0.78
C VAL A 22 -2.33 -6.05 0.16
N GLY A 23 -3.04 -5.00 0.56
CA GLY A 23 -4.12 -5.00 1.55
C GLY A 23 -5.13 -6.14 1.35
N LYS A 24 -5.69 -6.28 0.15
CA LYS A 24 -6.61 -7.37 -0.21
C LYS A 24 -6.10 -8.76 0.19
N PHE A 25 -4.83 -9.06 -0.08
CA PHE A 25 -4.26 -10.38 0.23
C PHE A 25 -3.74 -10.50 1.65
N LYS A 26 -3.26 -9.41 2.25
CA LYS A 26 -2.89 -9.40 3.67
C LYS A 26 -4.08 -9.71 4.59
N VAL A 27 -5.28 -9.20 4.25
CA VAL A 27 -6.52 -9.59 4.95
C VAL A 27 -6.86 -11.05 4.73
N ARG A 28 -6.77 -11.54 3.48
CA ARG A 28 -7.04 -12.96 3.16
C ARG A 28 -6.08 -13.92 3.87
N TRP A 29 -4.84 -13.51 4.11
CA TRP A 29 -3.84 -14.27 4.86
C TRP A 29 -3.94 -14.08 6.38
N GLY A 30 -4.90 -13.28 6.87
CA GLY A 30 -5.09 -13.01 8.29
C GLY A 30 -3.98 -12.17 8.93
N SER A 31 -3.12 -11.53 8.13
CA SER A 31 -2.01 -10.71 8.63
C SER A 31 -2.40 -9.27 8.96
N GLU A 32 -3.50 -8.79 8.38
CA GLU A 32 -4.02 -7.43 8.59
C GLU A 32 -5.54 -7.46 8.75
N THR A 33 -6.10 -6.46 9.42
CA THR A 33 -7.55 -6.31 9.61
C THR A 33 -8.23 -5.45 8.55
N SER A 34 -7.46 -4.71 7.75
CA SER A 34 -7.96 -3.79 6.73
C SER A 34 -7.31 -4.05 5.38
N ALA A 35 -8.11 -3.97 4.31
CA ALA A 35 -7.65 -4.06 2.94
C ALA A 35 -7.25 -2.70 2.35
N ALA A 36 -7.24 -1.64 3.16
CA ALA A 36 -6.90 -0.30 2.70
C ALA A 36 -5.39 -0.11 2.45
N CYS A 37 -5.06 0.79 1.53
CA CYS A 37 -3.71 1.16 1.18
C CYS A 37 -3.08 1.95 2.33
N PRO A 38 -1.84 1.65 2.75
CA PRO A 38 -1.17 2.42 3.80
C PRO A 38 -0.86 3.86 3.36
N CYS A 39 -0.79 4.14 2.06
CA CYS A 39 -0.46 5.47 1.56
C CYS A 39 -1.67 6.41 1.45
N CYS A 40 -2.84 5.90 1.06
CA CYS A 40 -4.03 6.74 0.81
C CYS A 40 -5.32 6.31 1.50
N GLY A 41 -5.35 5.17 2.20
CA GLY A 41 -6.55 4.67 2.88
C GLY A 41 -7.62 3.99 2.01
N GLU A 42 -7.50 4.05 0.68
CA GLU A 42 -8.46 3.42 -0.25
C GLU A 42 -8.26 1.90 -0.36
N PHE A 43 -9.26 1.16 -0.87
CA PHE A 43 -9.13 -0.28 -1.08
C PHE A 43 -7.92 -0.63 -1.96
N GLU A 44 -7.08 -1.55 -1.49
CA GLU A 44 -5.81 -1.89 -2.12
C GLU A 44 -5.79 -3.32 -2.67
N ASP A 45 -5.71 -3.41 -4.00
CA ASP A 45 -5.26 -4.59 -4.72
C ASP A 45 -3.95 -4.31 -5.48
N HIS A 46 -3.44 -5.30 -6.21
CA HIS A 46 -2.22 -5.15 -7.00
C HIS A 46 -2.31 -4.08 -8.11
N LEU A 47 -3.52 -3.74 -8.55
CA LEU A 47 -3.78 -2.70 -9.54
C LEU A 47 -3.71 -1.32 -8.90
N HIS A 48 -4.15 -1.20 -7.65
CA HIS A 48 -4.11 0.06 -6.90
C HIS A 48 -2.68 0.59 -6.73
N VAL A 49 -1.69 -0.28 -6.46
CA VAL A 49 -0.32 0.14 -6.11
C VAL A 49 0.30 1.16 -7.10
N PRO A 50 0.41 0.89 -8.42
CA PRO A 50 0.92 1.87 -9.38
C PRO A 50 -0.05 3.05 -9.62
N ARG A 51 -1.32 2.89 -9.27
CA ARG A 51 -2.40 3.88 -9.44
C ARG A 51 -2.58 4.82 -8.25
N CYS A 52 -2.00 4.50 -7.10
CA CYS A 52 -2.15 5.26 -5.87
C CYS A 52 -1.74 6.72 -6.08
N ARG A 53 -2.63 7.64 -5.71
CA ARG A 53 -2.47 9.09 -5.85
C ARG A 53 -2.07 9.79 -4.55
N ALA A 54 -1.72 9.04 -3.50
CA ALA A 54 -1.12 9.61 -2.30
C ALA A 54 0.08 10.50 -2.68
N PRO A 55 0.35 11.62 -1.97
CA PRO A 55 1.46 12.49 -2.30
C PRO A 55 2.81 11.76 -2.37
N SER A 56 3.11 10.89 -1.40
CA SER A 56 4.35 10.09 -1.35
C SER A 56 4.45 9.11 -2.52
N ALA A 57 3.38 8.37 -2.80
CA ALA A 57 3.31 7.43 -3.93
C ALA A 57 3.39 8.16 -5.28
N SER A 58 2.84 9.37 -5.38
CA SER A 58 2.93 10.21 -6.57
C SER A 58 4.36 10.67 -6.82
N ALA A 59 5.03 11.21 -5.80
CA ALA A 59 6.43 11.61 -5.87
C ALA A 59 7.35 10.44 -6.22
N ALA A 60 7.12 9.26 -5.62
CA ALA A 60 7.89 8.05 -5.94
C ALA A 60 7.73 7.66 -7.42
N TRP A 61 6.51 7.66 -7.93
CA TRP A 61 6.25 7.35 -9.34
C TRP A 61 6.86 8.35 -10.32
N ASP A 62 6.78 9.64 -10.02
CA ASP A 62 7.34 10.67 -10.89
C ASP A 62 8.87 10.54 -10.96
N ARG A 63 9.52 10.28 -9.81
CA ARG A 63 10.96 9.98 -9.75
C ARG A 63 11.33 8.74 -10.57
N LEU A 64 10.55 7.66 -10.46
CA LEU A 64 10.80 6.42 -11.20
C LEU A 64 10.57 6.58 -12.72
N THR A 65 9.54 7.34 -13.10
CA THR A 65 9.23 7.65 -14.50
C THR A 65 10.30 8.54 -15.12
N LEU A 66 10.82 9.51 -14.36
CA LEU A 66 11.95 10.33 -14.77
C LEU A 66 13.23 9.50 -14.95
N ALA A 67 13.51 8.58 -14.01
CA ALA A 67 14.66 7.68 -14.13
C ALA A 67 14.56 6.78 -15.38
N LEU A 68 13.36 6.27 -15.69
CA LEU A 68 13.11 5.54 -16.94
C LEU A 68 13.32 6.41 -18.18
N ALA A 69 12.83 7.65 -18.16
CA ALA A 69 13.01 8.61 -19.26
C ALA A 69 14.50 8.87 -19.54
N GLN A 70 15.29 9.09 -18.49
CA GLN A 70 16.74 9.26 -18.57
C GLN A 70 17.42 8.00 -19.09
N TRP A 71 17.00 6.82 -18.61
CA TRP A 71 17.53 5.55 -19.10
C TRP A 71 17.27 5.35 -20.59
N LEU A 72 16.08 5.70 -21.09
CA LEU A 72 15.74 5.61 -22.53
C LEU A 72 16.68 6.47 -23.39
N ASP A 73 17.12 7.63 -22.89
CA ASP A 73 18.11 8.48 -23.57
C ASP A 73 19.46 7.76 -23.71
N THR A 74 19.94 7.12 -22.64
CA THR A 74 21.19 6.34 -22.68
C THR A 74 21.15 5.19 -23.67
N GLN A 75 19.94 4.68 -23.98
CA GLN A 75 19.74 3.57 -24.89
C GLN A 75 19.67 3.97 -26.37
N VAL A 76 19.80 5.26 -26.72
CA VAL A 76 19.63 5.75 -28.11
C VAL A 76 18.23 5.36 -28.62
N THR A 77 17.23 5.52 -27.76
CA THR A 77 15.83 5.27 -28.11
C THR A 77 15.32 6.36 -29.06
N ASP A 78 14.49 6.00 -30.04
CA ASP A 78 13.77 6.98 -30.86
C ASP A 78 13.01 7.97 -29.92
N PRO A 79 13.23 9.29 -30.04
CA PRO A 79 12.54 10.28 -29.20
C PRO A 79 11.01 10.14 -29.22
N ALA A 80 10.43 9.76 -30.35
CA ALA A 80 8.99 9.51 -30.47
C ALA A 80 8.55 8.24 -29.73
N ILE A 81 9.39 7.19 -29.71
CA ILE A 81 9.13 5.98 -28.91
C ILE A 81 9.21 6.34 -27.43
N LYS A 82 10.24 7.08 -27.00
CA LYS A 82 10.37 7.56 -25.62
C LYS A 82 9.11 8.32 -25.20
N HIS A 83 8.70 9.31 -25.98
CA HIS A 83 7.49 10.09 -25.73
C HIS A 83 6.25 9.19 -25.61
N SER A 84 6.09 8.25 -26.54
CA SER A 84 4.97 7.31 -26.57
C SER A 84 4.92 6.38 -25.35
N ILE A 85 6.06 5.84 -24.91
CA ILE A 85 6.12 5.00 -23.71
C ILE A 85 5.76 5.80 -22.46
N LEU A 86 6.22 7.05 -22.35
CA LEU A 86 5.87 7.94 -21.23
C LEU A 86 4.38 8.29 -21.22
N LEU A 87 3.77 8.55 -22.38
CA LEU A 87 2.31 8.73 -22.51
C LEU A 87 1.55 7.48 -22.07
N LEU A 88 2.00 6.29 -22.45
CA LEU A 88 1.37 5.04 -22.03
C LEU A 88 1.47 4.81 -20.51
N LEU A 89 2.56 5.27 -19.88
CA LEU A 89 2.70 5.24 -18.43
C LEU A 89 1.73 6.19 -17.72
N GLN A 90 1.42 7.36 -18.30
CA GLN A 90 0.34 8.22 -17.78
C GLN A 90 -1.00 7.47 -17.78
N GLY A 91 -1.25 6.67 -18.82
CA GLY A 91 -2.40 5.77 -18.94
C GLY A 91 -2.59 4.79 -17.78
N VAL A 92 -1.52 4.47 -17.03
CA VAL A 92 -1.61 3.61 -15.83
C VAL A 92 -2.49 4.26 -14.77
N ARG A 93 -2.29 5.57 -14.54
CA ARG A 93 -2.96 6.31 -13.48
C ARG A 93 -4.17 7.12 -13.96
N ASP A 94 -4.25 7.37 -15.26
CA ASP A 94 -5.39 8.01 -15.89
C ASP A 94 -5.60 7.44 -17.31
N PRO A 95 -6.51 6.47 -17.46
CA PRO A 95 -6.79 5.84 -18.75
C PRO A 95 -7.29 6.79 -19.85
N SER A 96 -7.73 7.99 -19.50
CA SER A 96 -8.24 8.99 -20.46
C SER A 96 -7.13 9.78 -21.16
N LEU A 97 -5.92 9.85 -20.57
CA LEU A 97 -4.83 10.70 -21.05
C LEU A 97 -4.08 10.25 -22.32
N PRO A 98 -3.90 8.96 -22.66
CA PRO A 98 -3.16 8.62 -23.86
C PRO A 98 -4.01 8.83 -25.13
N SER A 99 -3.87 10.03 -25.71
CA SER A 99 -4.44 10.37 -27.02
C SER A 99 -3.50 9.94 -28.15
N LEU A 100 -4.03 9.19 -29.12
CA LEU A 100 -3.30 8.86 -30.35
C LEU A 100 -2.92 10.10 -31.18
N ARG A 101 -3.59 11.24 -30.98
CA ARG A 101 -3.36 12.47 -31.76
C ARG A 101 -1.96 13.04 -31.59
N VAL A 102 -1.32 12.79 -30.45
CA VAL A 102 0.03 13.28 -30.14
C VAL A 102 1.13 12.26 -30.47
N VAL A 103 0.75 11.10 -31.03
CA VAL A 103 1.67 10.03 -31.42
C VAL A 103 1.87 10.07 -32.94
N PRO A 104 3.11 10.04 -33.46
CA PRO A 104 3.34 9.98 -34.90
C PRO A 104 2.74 8.73 -35.56
N ASP A 105 2.23 8.86 -36.78
CA ASP A 105 1.52 7.79 -37.51
C ASP A 105 2.32 6.48 -37.59
N ARG A 106 3.64 6.57 -37.81
CA ARG A 106 4.53 5.40 -37.89
C ARG A 106 4.56 4.57 -36.59
N LEU A 107 4.22 5.18 -35.44
CA LEU A 107 4.15 4.51 -34.13
C LEU A 107 2.74 4.01 -33.78
N HIS A 108 1.68 4.42 -34.50
CA HIS A 108 0.29 4.11 -34.12
C HIS A 108 0.04 2.61 -33.96
N ARG A 109 0.62 1.78 -34.83
CA ARG A 109 0.45 0.32 -34.76
C ARG A 109 1.03 -0.26 -33.47
N ALA A 110 2.23 0.17 -33.09
CA ALA A 110 2.89 -0.25 -31.85
C ALA A 110 2.15 0.28 -30.62
N PHE A 111 1.76 1.56 -30.64
CA PHE A 111 1.01 2.21 -29.57
C PHE A 111 -0.34 1.52 -29.31
N ARG A 112 -1.17 1.34 -30.34
CA ARG A 112 -2.46 0.62 -30.23
C ARG A 112 -2.27 -0.82 -29.78
N SER A 113 -1.21 -1.48 -30.24
CA SER A 113 -0.88 -2.83 -29.77
C SER A 113 -0.52 -2.86 -28.30
N GLN A 114 0.15 -1.84 -27.78
CA GLN A 114 0.44 -1.75 -26.35
C GLN A 114 -0.82 -1.44 -25.53
N GLN A 115 -1.70 -0.56 -26.03
CA GLN A 115 -2.99 -0.29 -25.39
C GLN A 115 -3.84 -1.56 -25.27
N ARG A 116 -3.83 -2.44 -26.27
CA ARG A 116 -4.49 -3.75 -26.21
C ARG A 116 -3.91 -4.71 -25.17
N ILE A 117 -2.60 -4.62 -24.88
CA ILE A 117 -1.97 -5.35 -23.77
C ILE A 117 -2.41 -4.75 -22.42
N GLY A 118 -2.69 -3.45 -22.40
CA GLY A 118 -3.14 -2.70 -21.24
C GLY A 118 -1.99 -2.01 -20.49
N TYR A 119 -2.33 -0.92 -19.80
CA TYR A 119 -1.37 -0.12 -19.05
C TYR A 119 -0.77 -0.89 -17.86
N GLN A 120 -1.56 -1.75 -17.22
CA GLN A 120 -1.05 -2.65 -16.17
C GLN A 120 0.02 -3.60 -16.72
N GLY A 121 -0.23 -4.21 -17.88
CA GLY A 121 0.74 -5.08 -18.52
C GLY A 121 2.07 -4.37 -18.81
N LEU A 122 2.03 -3.08 -19.13
CA LEU A 122 3.22 -2.27 -19.36
C LEU A 122 4.12 -2.23 -18.12
N VAL A 123 3.58 -1.89 -16.94
CA VAL A 123 4.35 -1.87 -15.66
C VAL A 123 4.69 -3.26 -15.13
N GLU A 124 4.13 -4.31 -15.73
CA GLU A 124 4.50 -5.71 -15.52
C GLU A 124 5.52 -6.20 -16.56
N GLY A 125 6.11 -5.29 -17.34
CA GLY A 125 7.14 -5.58 -18.33
C GLY A 125 6.62 -6.20 -19.64
N ARG A 126 5.30 -6.26 -19.86
CA ARG A 126 4.69 -6.78 -21.09
C ARG A 126 4.70 -5.69 -22.17
N LEU A 127 5.77 -5.69 -22.95
CA LEU A 127 5.97 -4.76 -24.05
C LEU A 127 5.49 -5.38 -25.38
N SER A 128 4.84 -4.59 -26.22
CA SER A 128 4.45 -5.02 -27.56
C SER A 128 5.69 -5.32 -28.41
N ARG A 129 5.65 -6.43 -29.13
CA ARG A 129 6.69 -6.86 -30.08
C ARG A 129 6.89 -5.82 -31.20
N LEU A 130 5.86 -5.01 -31.47
CA LEU A 130 5.85 -4.02 -32.54
C LEU A 130 6.71 -2.79 -32.24
N TRP A 131 7.24 -2.64 -31.02
CA TRP A 131 8.20 -1.58 -30.71
C TRP A 131 9.60 -1.86 -31.28
N ALA A 132 10.01 -3.13 -31.41
CA ALA A 132 11.34 -3.48 -31.90
C ALA A 132 11.60 -3.00 -33.34
N PRO A 133 10.71 -3.27 -34.33
CA PRO A 133 10.94 -2.80 -35.70
C PRO A 133 11.05 -1.27 -35.82
N VAL A 134 10.21 -0.53 -35.08
CA VAL A 134 10.25 0.95 -35.11
C VAL A 134 11.57 1.47 -34.53
N GLN A 135 12.05 0.85 -33.44
CA GLN A 135 13.34 1.21 -32.87
C GLN A 135 14.51 0.80 -33.80
N GLU A 136 14.39 -0.32 -34.51
CA GLU A 136 15.39 -0.78 -35.47
C GLU A 136 15.58 0.21 -36.62
N GLU A 137 14.49 0.69 -37.22
CA GLU A 137 14.52 1.73 -38.27
C GLU A 137 15.26 2.99 -37.78
N TYR A 138 14.98 3.43 -36.54
CA TYR A 138 15.66 4.57 -35.95
C TYR A 138 17.16 4.30 -35.73
N LEU A 139 17.54 3.14 -35.20
CA LEU A 139 18.95 2.79 -34.97
C LEU A 139 19.74 2.70 -36.28
N GLN A 140 19.14 2.14 -37.34
CA GLN A 140 19.72 2.10 -38.68
C GLN A 140 19.96 3.51 -39.23
N SER A 141 18.99 4.42 -39.08
CA SER A 141 19.14 5.83 -39.50
C SER A 141 20.28 6.57 -38.77
N LYS A 142 20.67 6.09 -37.59
CA LYS A 142 21.78 6.61 -36.78
C LYS A 142 23.10 5.87 -36.99
N GLY A 143 23.15 4.85 -37.84
CA GLY A 143 24.32 3.99 -38.03
C GLY A 143 24.69 3.17 -36.79
N SER A 144 23.76 2.98 -35.84
CA SER A 144 24.02 2.30 -34.57
C SER A 144 23.87 0.78 -34.71
N GLN A 145 24.87 0.03 -34.24
CA GLN A 145 24.89 -1.45 -34.22
C GLN A 145 24.19 -2.06 -32.99
N ARG A 146 23.44 -1.27 -32.22
CA ARG A 146 22.71 -1.76 -31.04
C ARG A 146 21.58 -2.70 -31.46
N SER A 147 21.41 -3.79 -30.72
CA SER A 147 20.36 -4.79 -30.97
C SER A 147 18.96 -4.29 -30.54
N PRO A 148 17.97 -4.22 -31.44
CA PRO A 148 16.59 -3.85 -31.12
C PRO A 148 15.91 -4.87 -30.19
N SER A 149 16.22 -6.16 -30.34
CA SER A 149 15.68 -7.23 -29.49
C SER A 149 16.23 -7.14 -28.07
N LEU A 150 17.51 -6.82 -27.91
CA LEU A 150 18.11 -6.58 -26.61
C LEU A 150 17.55 -5.31 -25.97
N TRP A 151 17.32 -4.25 -26.76
CA TRP A 151 16.65 -3.03 -26.29
C TRP A 151 15.25 -3.33 -25.73
N VAL A 152 14.42 -4.08 -26.47
CA VAL A 152 13.08 -4.51 -26.00
C VAL A 152 13.19 -5.29 -24.69
N SER A 153 14.10 -6.26 -24.62
CA SER A 153 14.28 -7.07 -23.42
C SER A 153 14.67 -6.22 -22.21
N ARG A 154 15.59 -5.27 -22.39
CA ARG A 154 16.03 -4.35 -21.34
C ARG A 154 14.94 -3.37 -20.92
N LEU A 155 14.17 -2.82 -21.86
CA LEU A 155 13.04 -1.95 -21.56
C LEU A 155 11.96 -2.70 -20.77
N SER A 156 11.61 -3.92 -21.17
CA SER A 156 10.71 -4.79 -20.39
C SER A 156 11.21 -4.98 -18.94
N HIS A 157 12.51 -5.17 -18.74
CA HIS A 157 13.08 -5.27 -17.39
C HIS A 157 12.97 -3.95 -16.62
N GLN A 158 13.26 -2.81 -17.25
CA GLN A 158 13.15 -1.49 -16.59
C GLN A 158 11.71 -1.17 -16.18
N LEU A 159 10.73 -1.48 -17.04
CA LEU A 159 9.31 -1.29 -16.73
C LEU A 159 8.86 -2.18 -15.56
N LEU A 160 9.31 -3.44 -15.53
CA LEU A 160 9.03 -4.35 -14.43
C LEU A 160 9.69 -3.90 -13.12
N LEU A 161 10.92 -3.36 -13.19
CA LEU A 161 11.61 -2.78 -12.03
C LEU A 161 10.88 -1.54 -11.50
N LEU A 162 10.36 -0.68 -12.39
CA LEU A 162 9.49 0.44 -11.99
C LEU A 162 8.28 -0.06 -11.21
N GLY A 163 7.59 -1.09 -11.72
CA GLY A 163 6.45 -1.73 -11.02
C GLY A 163 6.83 -2.33 -9.67
N PHE A 164 8.00 -2.96 -9.58
CA PHE A 164 8.53 -3.51 -8.33
C PHE A 164 8.86 -2.41 -7.32
N GLN A 165 9.53 -1.34 -7.76
CA GLN A 165 9.97 -0.24 -6.90
C GLN A 165 8.81 0.59 -6.34
N ILE A 166 7.73 0.76 -7.10
CA ILE A 166 6.53 1.42 -6.55
C ILE A 166 5.84 0.55 -5.48
N TRP A 167 5.85 -0.78 -5.65
CA TRP A 167 5.39 -1.71 -4.62
C TRP A 167 6.30 -1.73 -3.39
N GLU A 168 7.62 -1.65 -3.59
CA GLU A 168 8.60 -1.56 -2.50
C GLU A 168 8.41 -0.27 -1.69
N HIS A 169 8.22 0.87 -2.36
CA HIS A 169 7.86 2.13 -1.71
C HIS A 169 6.56 2.01 -0.88
N ARG A 170 5.52 1.40 -1.44
CA ARG A 170 4.29 1.13 -0.68
C ARG A 170 4.56 0.28 0.56
N ASN A 171 5.44 -0.72 0.47
CA ASN A 171 5.78 -1.55 1.63
C ASN A 171 6.61 -0.80 2.67
N SER A 172 7.50 0.11 2.28
CA SER A 172 8.19 0.95 3.25
C SER A 172 7.19 1.81 4.01
N VAL A 173 6.18 2.38 3.34
CA VAL A 173 5.12 3.17 3.99
C VAL A 173 4.33 2.33 4.99
N GLN A 174 3.95 1.09 4.65
CA GLN A 174 3.22 0.18 5.55
C GLN A 174 3.86 0.07 6.94
N HIS A 175 5.20 0.04 6.99
CA HIS A 175 5.98 -0.19 8.22
C HIS A 175 6.55 1.11 8.81
N SER A 176 6.10 2.26 8.32
CA SER A 176 6.52 3.58 8.78
C SER A 176 5.40 4.33 9.50
N GLU A 177 5.74 5.44 10.16
CA GLU A 177 4.76 6.34 10.77
C GLU A 177 3.84 6.98 9.72
N ASP A 178 4.28 7.12 8.46
CA ASP A 178 3.51 7.70 7.35
C ASP A 178 2.30 6.84 6.92
N ASN A 179 2.10 5.66 7.51
CA ASN A 179 0.94 4.83 7.25
C ASN A 179 -0.33 5.54 7.75
N VAL A 180 -1.20 5.93 6.81
CA VAL A 180 -2.46 6.64 7.10
C VAL A 180 -3.33 5.89 8.11
N GLN A 181 -3.34 4.56 8.05
CA GLN A 181 -4.11 3.75 9.01
C GLN A 181 -3.55 3.87 10.44
N LEU A 182 -2.23 3.96 10.60
CA LEU A 182 -1.61 4.18 11.92
C LEU A 182 -1.90 5.59 12.41
N HIS A 183 -1.83 6.59 11.52
CA HIS A 183 -2.17 7.98 11.83
C HIS A 183 -3.62 8.14 12.30
N GLU A 184 -4.57 7.44 11.69
CA GLU A 184 -5.98 7.49 12.10
C GLU A 184 -6.25 6.72 13.39
N ARG A 185 -5.62 5.55 13.57
CA ARG A 185 -5.83 4.68 14.74
C ARG A 185 -5.15 5.21 16.00
N SER A 186 -3.94 5.79 15.88
CA SER A 186 -3.13 6.20 17.04
C SER A 186 -3.86 7.20 17.95
N PRO A 187 -4.51 8.28 17.45
CA PRO A 187 -5.31 9.17 18.29
C PRO A 187 -6.50 8.47 18.96
N GLN A 188 -7.17 7.56 18.27
CA GLN A 188 -8.32 6.81 18.81
C GLN A 188 -7.87 5.92 19.98
N VAL A 189 -6.74 5.23 19.83
CA VAL A 189 -6.14 4.40 20.88
C VAL A 189 -5.68 5.28 22.04
N ASN A 190 -5.01 6.40 21.77
CA ASN A 190 -4.56 7.34 22.80
C ASN A 190 -5.74 7.90 23.60
N ASN A 191 -6.82 8.33 22.94
CA ASN A 191 -8.03 8.82 23.60
C ASN A 191 -8.69 7.71 24.45
N GLY A 192 -8.69 6.48 23.95
CA GLY A 192 -9.12 5.32 24.73
C GLY A 192 -8.29 5.12 26.01
N ILE A 193 -6.97 5.25 25.91
CA ILE A 193 -6.05 5.17 27.04
C ILE A 193 -6.32 6.31 28.03
N HIS A 194 -6.44 7.55 27.57
CA HIS A 194 -6.82 8.70 28.39
C HIS A 194 -8.07 8.41 29.21
N SER A 195 -9.14 7.98 28.53
CA SER A 195 -10.40 7.62 29.18
C SER A 195 -10.23 6.52 30.23
N GLN A 196 -9.43 5.46 29.97
CA GLN A 196 -9.21 4.41 30.97
C GLN A 196 -8.49 4.93 32.22
N PHE A 197 -7.52 5.82 32.06
CA PHE A 197 -6.85 6.48 33.19
C PHE A 197 -7.78 7.43 33.94
N ASP A 198 -8.64 8.18 33.24
CA ASP A 198 -9.58 9.12 33.85
C ASP A 198 -10.68 8.40 34.67
N ILE A 199 -11.11 7.20 34.25
CA ILE A 199 -12.04 6.35 35.02
C ILE A 199 -11.40 5.83 36.33
N GLY A 200 -10.07 5.81 36.44
CA GLY A 200 -9.35 5.31 37.63
C GLY A 200 -9.25 3.78 37.66
N SER A 201 -8.98 3.16 38.80
CA SER A 201 -8.67 1.70 38.90
C SER A 201 -9.68 0.88 39.71
N THR A 202 -10.69 1.53 40.29
CA THR A 202 -11.61 0.96 41.30
C THR A 202 -12.42 -0.25 40.81
N ASP A 203 -12.70 -0.32 39.52
CA ASP A 203 -13.51 -1.34 38.86
C ASP A 203 -12.66 -2.31 38.01
N LEU A 204 -11.41 -2.51 38.42
CA LEU A 204 -10.48 -3.47 37.83
C LEU A 204 -9.99 -4.48 38.88
N PRO A 205 -9.64 -5.71 38.47
CA PRO A 205 -8.93 -6.65 39.34
C PRO A 205 -7.57 -6.09 39.78
N LYS A 206 -7.13 -6.39 41.01
CA LYS A 206 -5.86 -5.87 41.59
C LYS A 206 -4.63 -6.07 40.70
N VAL A 207 -4.57 -7.17 39.94
CA VAL A 207 -3.48 -7.47 39.00
C VAL A 207 -3.41 -6.42 37.88
N VAL A 208 -4.56 -6.05 37.33
CA VAL A 208 -4.69 -5.11 36.20
C VAL A 208 -4.60 -3.65 36.68
N GLN A 209 -4.97 -3.36 37.93
CA GLN A 209 -4.82 -2.02 38.52
C GLN A 209 -3.37 -1.49 38.45
N ARG A 210 -2.37 -2.39 38.50
CA ARG A 210 -0.95 -2.03 38.35
C ARG A 210 -0.65 -1.38 37.00
N LEU A 211 -1.40 -1.73 35.94
CA LEU A 211 -1.25 -1.14 34.61
C LEU A 211 -1.67 0.33 34.56
N LEU A 212 -2.49 0.79 35.51
CA LEU A 212 -2.87 2.20 35.68
C LEU A 212 -2.01 2.91 36.74
N SER A 213 -1.15 2.18 37.45
CA SER A 213 -0.25 2.75 38.46
C SER A 213 0.99 3.41 37.84
N VAL A 214 1.32 3.07 36.59
CA VAL A 214 2.38 3.74 35.83
C VAL A 214 1.93 5.09 35.29
N LYS A 215 2.88 6.01 35.04
CA LYS A 215 2.55 7.32 34.46
C LYS A 215 1.91 7.15 33.08
N ARG A 216 0.78 7.83 32.85
CA ARG A 216 0.05 7.83 31.56
C ARG A 216 0.96 8.02 30.34
N ARG A 217 1.89 8.98 30.42
CA ARG A 217 2.88 9.25 29.35
C ARG A 217 3.71 8.03 28.96
N THR A 218 4.04 7.16 29.92
CA THR A 218 4.86 5.97 29.69
C THR A 218 4.12 4.96 28.82
N VAL A 219 2.80 4.87 28.96
CA VAL A 219 1.97 4.01 28.10
C VAL A 219 1.81 4.64 26.71
N LEU A 220 1.58 5.95 26.63
CA LEU A 220 1.40 6.67 25.37
C LEU A 220 2.65 6.70 24.48
N ASN A 221 3.84 6.61 25.06
CA ASN A 221 5.12 6.57 24.32
C ASN A 221 5.48 5.18 23.77
N LYS A 222 4.66 4.16 24.05
CA LYS A 222 4.88 2.82 23.49
C LYS A 222 4.47 2.76 22.01
N PRO A 223 4.99 1.79 21.23
CA PRO A 223 4.51 1.50 19.88
C PRO A 223 2.98 1.34 19.82
N LEU A 224 2.37 1.61 18.66
CA LEU A 224 0.90 1.52 18.52
C LEU A 224 0.36 0.14 18.91
N VAL A 225 1.04 -0.93 18.51
CA VAL A 225 0.64 -2.31 18.83
C VAL A 225 0.54 -2.54 20.34
N ASP A 226 1.59 -2.18 21.10
CA ASP A 226 1.59 -2.27 22.56
C ASP A 226 0.43 -1.46 23.19
N ARG A 227 0.15 -0.28 22.65
CA ARG A 227 -0.94 0.59 23.14
C ARG A 227 -2.32 -0.02 22.88
N GLU A 228 -2.50 -0.63 21.71
CA GLU A 228 -3.73 -1.34 21.35
C GLU A 228 -3.97 -2.55 22.26
N GLU A 229 -2.93 -3.36 22.51
CA GLU A 229 -3.00 -4.50 23.41
C GLU A 229 -3.32 -4.07 24.85
N TRP A 230 -2.63 -3.04 25.34
CA TRP A 230 -2.90 -2.45 26.66
C TRP A 230 -4.36 -2.02 26.77
N LEU A 231 -4.87 -1.27 25.78
CA LEU A 231 -6.22 -0.75 25.79
C LEU A 231 -7.27 -1.87 25.74
N LYS A 232 -7.02 -2.90 24.92
CA LYS A 232 -7.88 -4.08 24.79
C LYS A 232 -7.97 -4.84 26.11
N LEU A 233 -6.84 -5.12 26.74
CA LEU A 233 -6.78 -5.84 28.02
C LEU A 233 -7.54 -5.08 29.12
N VAL A 234 -7.26 -3.78 29.30
CA VAL A 234 -7.90 -2.99 30.35
C VAL A 234 -9.41 -2.89 30.15
N LYS A 235 -9.88 -2.65 28.92
CA LYS A 235 -11.32 -2.59 28.61
C LYS A 235 -12.01 -3.94 28.85
N MET A 236 -11.39 -5.03 28.44
CA MET A 236 -11.92 -6.39 28.62
C MET A 236 -12.07 -6.72 30.10
N GLU A 237 -11.00 -6.57 30.88
CA GLU A 237 -10.96 -6.87 32.31
C GLU A 237 -11.94 -6.02 33.11
N ARG A 238 -12.04 -4.72 32.80
CA ARG A 238 -13.03 -3.82 33.39
C ARG A 238 -14.46 -4.29 33.12
N THR A 239 -14.75 -4.66 31.89
CA THR A 239 -16.09 -5.12 31.51
C THR A 239 -16.45 -6.41 32.23
N ALA A 240 -15.51 -7.37 32.29
CA ALA A 240 -15.68 -8.63 33.01
C ALA A 240 -15.89 -8.40 34.52
N TYR A 241 -15.06 -7.54 35.13
CA TYR A 241 -15.12 -7.26 36.56
C TYR A 241 -16.42 -6.53 36.96
N ARG A 242 -16.85 -5.53 36.18
CA ARG A 242 -18.14 -4.87 36.38
C ARG A 242 -19.32 -5.85 36.30
N ARG A 243 -19.28 -6.81 35.36
CA ARG A 243 -20.30 -7.86 35.25
C ARG A 243 -20.30 -8.77 36.47
N ALA A 244 -19.12 -9.18 36.95
CA ALA A 244 -18.99 -10.02 38.14
C ALA A 244 -19.50 -9.32 39.42
N LEU A 245 -19.30 -8.00 39.53
CA LEU A 245 -19.79 -7.21 40.67
C LEU A 245 -21.29 -6.87 40.59
N ALA A 246 -21.94 -6.99 39.44
CA ALA A 246 -23.33 -6.57 39.27
C ALA A 246 -24.33 -7.32 40.18
N PRO A 247 -24.23 -8.66 40.38
CA PRO A 247 -25.07 -9.37 41.35
C PRO A 247 -24.82 -8.91 42.79
N GLN A 248 -23.55 -8.74 43.18
CA GLN A 248 -23.16 -8.30 44.53
C GLN A 248 -23.70 -6.90 44.85
N ARG A 249 -23.63 -5.98 43.88
CA ARG A 249 -24.19 -4.63 44.00
C ARG A 249 -25.72 -4.63 44.11
N ARG A 250 -26.41 -5.53 43.38
CA ARG A 250 -27.86 -5.68 43.49
C ARG A 250 -28.29 -6.21 44.86
N ILE A 251 -27.52 -7.13 45.44
CA ILE A 251 -27.77 -7.64 46.81
C ILE A 251 -27.57 -6.51 47.83
N LEU A 252 -26.44 -5.80 47.76
CA LEU A 252 -26.18 -4.66 48.64
C LEU A 252 -27.27 -3.58 48.51
N TYR A 253 -27.66 -3.22 47.29
CA TYR A 253 -28.71 -2.23 47.06
C TYR A 253 -30.06 -2.65 47.68
N ARG A 254 -30.46 -3.93 47.52
CA ARG A 254 -31.68 -4.46 48.16
C ARG A 254 -31.61 -4.45 49.69
N PHE A 255 -30.43 -4.63 50.25
CA PHE A 255 -30.22 -4.58 51.70
C PHE A 255 -30.38 -3.16 52.25
N PHE A 256 -29.87 -2.14 51.54
CA PHE A 256 -29.99 -0.74 51.95
C PHE A 256 -31.31 -0.06 51.53
N HIS A 257 -32.04 -0.64 50.58
CA HIS A 257 -33.35 -0.17 50.11
C HIS A 257 -34.36 -1.33 50.08
N PRO A 258 -34.80 -1.82 51.25
CA PRO A 258 -35.83 -2.85 51.32
C PRO A 258 -37.16 -2.31 50.76
N GLN A 259 -37.81 -3.08 49.89
CA GLN A 259 -39.17 -2.76 49.46
C GLN A 259 -40.12 -2.97 50.65
N ALA A 260 -40.99 -2.00 50.90
CA ALA A 260 -42.00 -2.11 51.94
C ALA A 260 -42.89 -3.34 51.66
N PRO A 261 -43.24 -4.14 52.67
CA PRO A 261 -44.14 -5.26 52.47
C PRO A 261 -45.50 -4.74 51.99
N ASN A 262 -45.95 -5.24 50.83
CA ASN A 262 -47.31 -5.02 50.35
C ASN A 262 -48.27 -5.66 51.35
N THR A 263 -48.98 -4.82 52.11
CA THR A 263 -50.15 -5.19 52.92
C THR A 263 -51.33 -5.52 52.04
#